data_AF-A0A0B2VWJ5-F1
#
_entry.id   AF-A0A0B2VWJ5-F1
#
_cell.length_a   1.000
_cell.length_b   1.000
_cell.length_c   1.000
_cell.angle_alpha   90.00
_cell.angle_beta   90.00
_cell.angle_gamma   90.00
#
_symmetry.space_group_name_H-M   'P 1'
#
loop_
_entity.id
_entity.type
_entity.pdbx_description
1 polymer ?
#
loop_
_entity_poly.entity_id
_entity_poly.type
_entity_poly.pdbx_seq_one_letter_code
_entity_poly.pdbx_strand_id
1 'polypeptide(L)'
;MSQQCKAASVACEEDTDCVHRLAVLQSTCVTNTCQPQCRNAVLNLYQNRLGRTLLRTDASCIPGRHELELCNLLPSKSPLHCNLAKLACEADMEVSYYCGLT
;
A
#
# COMPACT_ATOMS: atom_id res chain seq x y z
N MET A 1 -16.69 -3.67 -3.66
CA MET A 1 -15.43 -4.44 -3.48
C MET A 1 -15.13 -5.20 -4.76
N SER A 2 -13.94 -5.04 -5.33
CA SER A 2 -13.49 -5.66 -6.58
C SER A 2 -13.01 -7.11 -6.36
N GLN A 3 -13.12 -7.94 -7.41
CA GLN A 3 -12.60 -9.32 -7.37
C GLN A 3 -11.08 -9.37 -7.29
N GLN A 4 -10.39 -8.43 -7.96
CA GLN A 4 -8.93 -8.34 -7.94
C GLN A 4 -8.38 -8.07 -6.54
N CYS A 5 -9.00 -7.13 -5.80
CA CYS A 5 -8.62 -6.87 -4.42
C CYS A 5 -8.81 -8.11 -3.55
N LYS A 6 -9.96 -8.79 -3.66
CA LYS A 6 -10.22 -10.01 -2.89
C LYS A 6 -9.17 -11.09 -3.15
N ALA A 7 -8.85 -11.36 -4.41
CA ALA A 7 -7.85 -12.36 -4.77
C ALA A 7 -6.45 -12.00 -4.20
N ALA A 8 -6.06 -10.73 -4.28
CA ALA A 8 -4.81 -10.25 -3.70
C ALA A 8 -4.80 -10.31 -2.15
N SER A 9 -5.95 -10.05 -1.50
CA SER A 9 -6.11 -10.17 -0.05
C SER A 9 -5.94 -11.61 0.40
N VAL A 10 -6.62 -12.55 -0.25
CA VAL A 10 -6.50 -13.98 0.05
C VAL A 10 -5.04 -14.46 -0.10
N ALA A 11 -4.37 -14.08 -1.20
CA ALA A 11 -2.97 -14.42 -1.39
C ALA A 11 -2.06 -13.84 -0.27
N CYS A 12 -2.36 -12.64 0.21
CA CYS A 12 -1.65 -12.02 1.34
C CYS A 12 -1.97 -12.70 2.69
N GLU A 13 -3.22 -13.14 2.89
CA GLU A 13 -3.67 -13.84 4.10
C GLU A 13 -3.03 -15.23 4.24
N GLU A 14 -2.73 -15.89 3.11
CA GLU A 14 -2.02 -17.17 3.07
C GLU A 14 -0.50 -17.03 3.32
N ASP A 15 0.05 -15.81 3.29
CA ASP A 15 1.46 -15.51 3.55
C ASP A 15 1.66 -14.87 4.92
N THR A 16 2.41 -15.53 5.81
CA THR A 16 2.57 -15.11 7.20
C THR A 16 3.15 -13.70 7.35
N ASP A 17 4.15 -13.33 6.54
CA ASP A 17 4.72 -11.97 6.61
C ASP A 17 3.72 -10.93 6.11
N CYS A 18 3.04 -11.21 5.00
CA CYS A 18 2.06 -10.29 4.43
C CYS A 18 0.86 -10.07 5.35
N VAL A 19 0.27 -11.13 5.90
CA VAL A 19 -0.90 -11.03 6.79
C VAL A 19 -0.59 -10.24 8.06
N HIS A 20 0.61 -10.40 8.64
CA HIS A 20 1.03 -9.60 9.79
C HIS A 20 1.17 -8.11 9.45
N ARG A 21 1.79 -7.78 8.31
CA ARG A 21 1.91 -6.39 7.87
C ARG A 21 0.56 -5.77 7.53
N LEU A 22 -0.33 -6.54 6.90
CA LEU A 22 -1.69 -6.11 6.56
C LEU A 22 -2.50 -5.82 7.82
N ALA A 23 -2.40 -6.65 8.87
CA ALA A 23 -3.06 -6.41 10.15
C ALA A 23 -2.59 -5.11 10.83
N VAL A 24 -1.29 -4.78 10.75
CA VAL A 24 -0.77 -3.50 11.26
C VAL A 24 -1.33 -2.32 10.47
N LEU A 25 -1.44 -2.42 9.15
CA LEU A 25 -2.08 -1.38 8.34
C LEU A 25 -3.55 -1.21 8.73
N GLN A 26 -4.31 -2.30 8.81
CA GLN A 26 -5.74 -2.27 9.14
C GLN A 26 -6.04 -1.70 10.52
N SER A 27 -5.12 -1.84 11.49
CA SER A 27 -5.28 -1.28 12.83
C SER A 27 -4.86 0.20 12.94
N THR A 28 -4.00 0.69 12.04
CA THR A 28 -3.43 2.05 12.12
C THR A 28 -4.07 3.04 11.15
N CYS A 29 -4.68 2.58 10.06
CA CYS A 29 -5.30 3.42 9.01
C CYS A 29 -6.83 3.56 9.14
N VAL A 30 -7.35 3.64 10.36
CA VAL A 30 -8.80 3.78 10.64
C VAL A 30 -9.17 5.07 11.36
N THR A 31 -8.21 5.99 11.50
CA THR A 31 -8.38 7.26 12.23
C THR A 31 -8.89 8.39 11.34
N ASN A 32 -8.69 8.27 10.02
CA ASN A 32 -8.93 9.30 9.02
C ASN A 32 -8.15 10.61 9.27
N THR A 33 -7.01 10.53 9.95
CA THR A 33 -6.18 11.71 10.29
C THR A 33 -4.79 11.68 9.68
N CYS A 34 -4.51 10.72 8.80
CA CYS A 34 -3.20 10.55 8.17
C CYS A 34 -2.11 10.44 9.23
N GLN A 35 -2.29 9.57 10.23
CA GLN A 35 -1.29 9.46 11.28
C GLN A 35 0.02 8.89 10.76
N PRO A 36 1.19 9.25 11.34
CA PRO A 36 2.48 8.67 10.97
C PRO A 36 2.48 7.13 11.00
N GLN A 37 1.73 6.52 11.92
CA GLN A 37 1.59 5.08 12.06
C GLN A 37 0.97 4.46 10.80
N CYS A 38 -0.13 5.03 10.28
CA CYS A 38 -0.74 4.57 9.03
C CYS A 38 0.23 4.68 7.85
N ARG A 39 0.93 5.82 7.71
CA ARG A 39 1.94 6.00 6.65
C ARG A 39 3.03 4.93 6.72
N ASN A 40 3.59 4.70 7.90
CA ASN A 40 4.65 3.71 8.09
C ASN A 40 4.16 2.28 7.82
N ALA A 41 2.93 1.96 8.21
CA ALA A 41 2.32 0.67 7.93
C ALA A 41 2.13 0.42 6.42
N VAL A 42 1.71 1.43 5.66
CA VAL A 42 1.61 1.33 4.20
C VAL A 42 2.97 1.10 3.55
N LEU A 43 3.99 1.88 3.92
CA LEU A 43 5.35 1.73 3.40
C LEU A 43 5.90 0.34 3.73
N ASN A 44 5.65 -0.15 4.94
CA ASN A 44 6.07 -1.47 5.37
C ASN A 44 5.35 -2.60 4.60
N LEU A 45 4.04 -2.48 4.37
CA LEU A 45 3.29 -3.45 3.56
C LEU A 45 3.75 -3.45 2.10
N TYR A 46 4.06 -2.27 1.54
CA TYR A 46 4.51 -2.13 0.15
C TYR A 46 5.89 -2.79 -0.11
N GLN A 47 6.72 -2.96 0.92
CA GLN A 47 7.98 -3.68 0.77
C GLN A 47 7.76 -5.19 0.55
N ASN A 48 6.66 -5.76 1.08
CA ASN A 48 6.27 -7.15 0.80
C ASN A 48 5.68 -7.25 -0.62
N ARG A 49 6.04 -8.30 -1.38
CA ARG A 49 5.60 -8.49 -2.77
C ARG A 49 4.08 -8.62 -2.91
N LEU A 50 3.44 -9.41 -2.04
CA LEU A 50 2.01 -9.61 -2.03
C LEU A 50 1.29 -8.37 -1.52
N GLY A 51 1.83 -7.73 -0.48
CA GLY A 51 1.32 -6.46 0.06
C GLY A 51 1.33 -5.34 -0.98
N ARG A 52 2.42 -5.19 -1.74
CA ARG A 52 2.50 -4.28 -2.90
C ARG A 52 1.48 -4.61 -3.98
N THR A 53 1.28 -5.89 -4.28
CA THR A 53 0.27 -6.34 -5.27
C THR A 53 -1.13 -5.95 -4.80
N LEU A 54 -1.45 -6.17 -3.53
CA LEU A 54 -2.70 -5.77 -2.90
C LEU A 54 -2.91 -4.25 -2.95
N LEU A 55 -1.90 -3.46 -2.56
CA LEU A 55 -1.98 -1.99 -2.59
C LEU A 55 -2.11 -1.40 -4.00
N ARG A 56 -1.61 -2.09 -5.04
CA ARG A 56 -1.76 -1.68 -6.44
C ARG A 56 -3.18 -1.92 -7.00
N THR A 57 -4.03 -2.68 -6.30
CA THR A 57 -5.45 -2.82 -6.68
C THR A 57 -6.26 -1.55 -6.37
N ASP A 58 -7.58 -1.61 -6.48
CA ASP A 58 -8.47 -0.54 -6.02
C ASP A 58 -8.59 -0.45 -4.47
N ALA A 59 -7.91 -1.34 -3.74
CA ALA A 59 -7.89 -1.45 -2.28
C ALA A 59 -9.30 -1.54 -1.64
N SER A 60 -10.33 -1.85 -2.43
CA SER A 60 -11.73 -1.82 -1.98
C SER A 60 -12.09 -2.90 -0.97
N CYS A 61 -11.19 -3.84 -0.73
CA CYS A 61 -11.27 -4.90 0.26
C CYS A 61 -10.50 -4.59 1.56
N ILE A 62 -9.73 -3.50 1.62
CA ILE A 62 -8.90 -3.16 2.77
C ILE A 62 -9.69 -2.26 3.74
N PRO A 63 -9.94 -2.69 4.99
CA PRO A 63 -10.37 -1.80 6.06
C PRO A 63 -9.36 -0.65 6.24
N GLY A 64 -9.83 0.58 6.15
CA GLY A 64 -8.96 1.78 6.15
C GLY A 64 -8.69 2.38 4.77
N ARG A 65 -9.25 1.82 3.68
CA ARG A 65 -9.15 2.39 2.32
C ARG A 65 -9.42 3.90 2.26
N HIS A 66 -10.40 4.39 3.00
CA HIS A 66 -10.74 5.82 2.98
C HIS A 66 -9.56 6.70 3.43
N GLU A 67 -8.88 6.33 4.51
CA GLU A 67 -7.68 7.03 4.97
C GLU A 67 -6.54 6.88 3.96
N LEU A 68 -6.37 5.70 3.36
CA LEU A 68 -5.36 5.51 2.30
C LEU A 68 -5.56 6.46 1.11
N GLU A 69 -6.82 6.67 0.70
CA GLU A 69 -7.18 7.60 -0.37
C GLU A 69 -6.95 9.05 0.05
N LEU A 70 -7.45 9.43 1.22
CA LEU A 70 -7.33 10.79 1.78
C LEU A 70 -5.86 11.22 1.90
N CYS A 71 -4.99 10.29 2.28
CA CYS A 71 -3.60 10.55 2.59
C CYS A 71 -2.65 10.30 1.41
N ASN A 72 -3.17 10.03 0.20
CA ASN A 72 -2.36 9.75 -0.99
C ASN A 72 -1.42 8.54 -0.83
N LEU A 73 -1.92 7.48 -0.17
CA LEU A 73 -1.18 6.27 0.17
C LEU A 73 -1.56 5.06 -0.69
N LEU A 74 -2.25 5.29 -1.82
CA LEU A 74 -2.53 4.26 -2.82
C LEU A 74 -1.64 4.43 -4.06
N PRO A 75 -0.76 3.47 -4.36
CA PRO A 75 0.17 3.51 -5.50
C PRO A 75 -0.49 3.71 -6.88
N SER A 76 -1.77 3.35 -7.01
CA SER A 76 -2.55 3.49 -8.25
C SER A 76 -3.19 4.87 -8.43
N LYS A 77 -3.02 5.79 -7.47
CA LYS A 77 -3.61 7.13 -7.49
C LYS A 77 -2.57 8.24 -7.49
N SER A 78 -2.94 9.36 -8.12
CA SER A 78 -2.22 10.62 -8.08
C SER A 78 -3.11 11.69 -7.43
N PRO A 79 -2.58 12.56 -6.55
CA PRO A 79 -1.18 12.61 -6.12
C PRO A 79 -0.78 11.42 -5.22
N LEU A 80 0.52 11.11 -5.16
CA LEU A 80 1.09 10.01 -4.37
C LEU A 80 2.08 10.56 -3.34
N HIS A 81 2.04 10.03 -2.11
CA HIS A 81 2.97 10.41 -1.06
C HIS A 81 4.43 10.11 -1.46
N CYS A 82 5.35 11.07 -1.30
CA CYS A 82 6.71 10.99 -1.84
C CYS A 82 7.47 9.70 -1.49
N ASN A 83 7.45 9.28 -0.23
CA ASN A 83 8.12 8.03 0.18
C ASN A 83 7.54 6.79 -0.52
N LEU A 84 6.23 6.78 -0.77
CA LEU A 84 5.58 5.69 -1.48
C LEU A 84 5.87 5.76 -2.98
N ALA A 85 5.93 6.97 -3.54
CA ALA A 85 6.35 7.20 -4.92
C ALA A 85 7.77 6.69 -5.18
N LYS A 86 8.70 7.00 -4.26
CA LYS A 86 10.08 6.48 -4.30
C LYS A 86 10.10 4.95 -4.30
N LEU A 87 9.45 4.31 -3.34
CA LEU A 87 9.38 2.85 -3.27
C LEU A 87 8.72 2.23 -4.51
N ALA A 88 7.69 2.86 -5.05
CA ALA A 88 6.99 2.38 -6.24
C ALA A 88 7.91 2.42 -7.47
N CYS A 89 8.65 3.51 -7.64
CA CYS A 89 9.56 3.66 -8.77
C CYS A 89 10.86 2.82 -8.62
N GLU A 90 11.33 2.56 -7.39
CA GLU A 90 12.40 1.56 -7.13
C GLU A 90 11.94 0.12 -7.41
N ALA A 91 10.64 -0.16 -7.25
CA ALA A 91 10.07 -1.48 -7.48
C ALA A 91 9.85 -1.81 -8.97
N ASP A 92 9.79 -0.80 -9.83
CA ASP A 92 9.58 -0.96 -11.27
C ASP A 92 10.94 -0.88 -12.00
N MET A 93 11.38 -2.02 -12.53
CA MET A 93 12.73 -2.27 -13.03
C MET A 93 13.13 -1.37 -14.22
N GLU A 94 12.16 -0.81 -14.96
CA GLU A 94 12.41 0.12 -16.08
C GLU A 94 12.56 1.59 -15.65
N VAL A 95 12.12 1.96 -14.43
CA VAL A 95 11.99 3.36 -13.99
C VAL A 95 13.00 3.74 -12.90
N SER A 96 13.72 2.77 -12.33
CA SER A 96 14.69 3.00 -11.24
C SER A 96 15.77 4.04 -11.59
N TYR A 97 16.13 4.23 -12.86
CA TYR A 97 17.08 5.26 -13.32
C TYR A 97 16.61 6.71 -13.09
N TYR A 98 15.29 6.96 -13.05
CA TYR A 98 14.72 8.32 -12.91
C TYR A 98 14.32 8.67 -11.47
N CYS A 99 14.36 7.70 -10.56
CA CYS A 99 13.93 7.86 -9.17
C CYS A 99 14.81 8.77 -8.30
N GLY A 100 16.03 9.08 -8.74
CA GLY A 100 17.02 9.87 -7.99
C GLY A 100 17.09 11.36 -8.33
N LEU A 101 16.18 11.88 -9.17
CA LEU A 101 16.26 13.23 -9.76
C LEU A 101 15.16 14.22 -9.34
N THR A 102 14.37 13.90 -8.31
CA THR A 102 13.37 14.82 -7.71
C THR A 102 13.69 15.08 -6.26
#